data_AF-A0A9N8NCZ0-F1
#
_entry.id   AF-A0A9N8NCZ0-F1
#
_cell.length_a   1.000
_cell.length_b   1.000
_cell.length_c   1.000
_cell.angle_alpha   90.00
_cell.angle_beta   90.00
_cell.angle_gamma   90.00
#
_symmetry.space_group_name_H-M   'P 1'
#
loop_
_entity.id
_entity.type
_entity.pdbx_description
1 polymer ?
#
loop_
_entity_poly.entity_id
_entity_poly.type
_entity_poly.pdbx_seq_one_letter_code
_entity_poly.pdbx_strand_id
1 'polypeptide(L)'
;MPYLGMRVRLQQARDAFLSAQKDWNDAKDRLTSLQASLNEKQTLADDISSGRQLKSTPDKAKMLEVEIQGLNRSIAAAERGIIQHRGRMDAAEAIFNQLEGLKILDTMPGM
;
A
#
# COMPACT_ATOMS: atom_id res chain seq x y z
N MET A 1 -10.27 -32.21 -19.91
CA MET A 1 -10.56 -32.06 -18.46
C MET A 1 -10.69 -30.57 -18.10
N PRO A 2 -11.82 -29.92 -18.39
CA PRO A 2 -12.04 -28.48 -18.15
C PRO A 2 -11.92 -28.08 -16.67
N TYR A 3 -12.28 -28.96 -15.74
CA TYR A 3 -12.23 -28.73 -14.29
C TYR A 3 -10.82 -28.57 -13.70
N LEU A 4 -9.78 -29.15 -14.32
CA LEU A 4 -8.39 -29.00 -13.87
C LEU A 4 -7.86 -27.59 -14.16
N GLY A 5 -8.17 -27.04 -15.34
CA GLY A 5 -7.78 -25.67 -15.71
C GLY A 5 -8.46 -24.61 -14.83
N MET A 6 -9.72 -24.82 -14.46
CA MET A 6 -10.46 -23.90 -13.57
C MET A 6 -9.90 -23.89 -12.15
N ARG A 7 -9.57 -25.06 -11.57
CA ARG A 7 -8.94 -25.14 -10.24
C ARG A 7 -7.58 -24.43 -10.19
N VAL A 8 -6.76 -24.60 -11.22
CA VAL A 8 -5.45 -23.91 -11.31
C VAL A 8 -5.63 -22.39 -11.35
N ARG A 9 -6.57 -21.88 -12.16
CA ARG A 9 -6.86 -20.44 -12.23
C ARG A 9 -7.40 -19.87 -10.91
N LEU A 10 -8.23 -20.63 -10.21
CA LEU A 10 -8.75 -20.22 -8.90
C LEU A 10 -7.65 -20.15 -7.84
N GLN A 11 -6.73 -21.11 -7.85
CA GLN A 11 -5.56 -21.09 -6.99
C GLN A 11 -4.65 -19.89 -7.30
N GLN A 12 -4.39 -19.62 -8.59
CA GLN A 12 -3.59 -18.47 -9.01
C GLN A 12 -4.22 -17.13 -8.58
N ALA A 13 -5.54 -16.98 -8.74
CA ALA A 13 -6.24 -15.78 -8.30
C ALA A 13 -6.13 -15.58 -6.77
N ARG A 14 -6.27 -16.68 -6.01
CA ARG A 14 -6.10 -16.67 -4.55
C ARG A 14 -4.67 -16.27 -4.15
N ASP A 15 -3.66 -16.85 -4.77
CA ASP A 15 -2.26 -16.54 -4.48
C ASP A 15 -1.93 -15.08 -4.83
N ALA A 16 -2.45 -14.58 -5.95
CA ALA A 16 -2.33 -13.19 -6.34
C ALA A 16 -3.00 -12.23 -5.34
N PHE A 17 -4.18 -12.59 -4.84
CA PHE A 17 -4.87 -11.82 -3.79
C PHE A 17 -4.05 -11.78 -2.50
N LEU A 18 -3.58 -12.93 -2.01
CA LEU A 18 -2.80 -13.01 -0.77
C LEU A 18 -1.47 -12.24 -0.88
N SER A 19 -0.80 -12.34 -2.02
CA SER A 19 0.41 -11.55 -2.31
C SER A 19 0.11 -10.05 -2.32
N ALA A 20 -0.96 -9.62 -3.01
CA ALA A 20 -1.33 -8.20 -3.05
C ALA A 20 -1.78 -7.68 -1.67
N GLN A 21 -2.45 -8.51 -0.86
CA GLN A 21 -2.83 -8.18 0.51
C GLN A 21 -1.60 -8.00 1.41
N LYS A 22 -0.59 -8.86 1.27
CA LYS A 22 0.68 -8.71 1.96
C LYS A 22 1.35 -7.38 1.57
N ASP A 23 1.50 -7.11 0.28
CA ASP A 23 2.10 -5.88 -0.21
C ASP A 23 1.33 -4.63 0.28
N TRP A 24 0.00 -4.71 0.32
CA TRP A 24 -0.87 -3.64 0.84
C TRP A 24 -0.64 -3.36 2.32
N ASN A 25 -0.51 -4.41 3.14
CA ASN A 25 -0.19 -4.28 4.56
C ASN A 25 1.21 -3.68 4.76
N ASP A 26 2.22 -4.22 4.05
CA ASP A 26 3.60 -3.74 4.13
C ASP A 26 3.68 -2.25 3.71
N ALA A 27 2.91 -1.83 2.70
CA ALA A 27 2.81 -0.43 2.27
C ALA A 27 2.15 0.48 3.32
N LYS A 28 1.12 -0.01 4.03
CA LYS A 28 0.48 0.73 5.13
C LYS A 28 1.38 0.89 6.35
N ASP A 29 2.14 -0.15 6.69
CA ASP A 29 3.10 -0.09 7.79
C ASP A 29 4.19 0.94 7.46
N ARG A 30 4.69 0.92 6.23
CA ARG A 30 5.65 1.91 5.73
C ARG A 30 5.08 3.33 5.76
N LEU A 31 3.82 3.52 5.35
CA LEU A 31 3.16 4.83 5.42
C LEU A 31 3.09 5.34 6.87
N THR A 32 2.73 4.46 7.81
CA THR A 32 2.67 4.79 9.24
C THR A 32 4.04 5.23 9.77
N SER A 33 5.11 4.50 9.42
CA SER A 33 6.48 4.88 9.81
C SER A 33 6.93 6.21 9.19
N LEU A 34 6.60 6.45 7.92
CA LEU A 34 6.93 7.71 7.24
C LEU A 34 6.21 8.90 7.86
N GLN A 35 4.92 8.74 8.21
CA GLN A 35 4.13 9.76 8.89
C GLN A 35 4.69 10.07 10.29
N ALA A 36 5.12 9.05 11.04
CA ALA A 36 5.79 9.25 12.32
C ALA A 36 7.09 10.06 12.17
N SER A 37 7.94 9.69 11.21
CA SER A 37 9.18 10.41 10.93
C SER A 37 8.93 11.86 10.46
N LEU A 38 7.87 12.09 9.69
CA LEU A 38 7.48 13.43 9.26
C LEU A 38 7.08 14.29 10.46
N ASN A 39 6.24 13.76 11.35
CA ASN A 39 5.81 14.47 12.56
C ASN A 39 7.00 14.82 13.48
N GLU A 40 7.95 13.90 13.66
CA GLU A 40 9.18 14.14 14.41
C GLU A 40 9.99 15.31 13.81
N LYS A 41 10.18 15.31 12.48
CA LYS A 41 10.93 16.37 11.80
C LYS A 41 10.18 17.71 11.80
N GLN A 42 8.86 17.71 11.67
CA GLN A 42 8.04 18.92 11.79
C GLN A 42 8.14 19.51 13.20
N THR A 43 8.05 18.67 14.23
CA THR A 43 8.22 19.12 15.63
C THR A 43 9.60 19.76 15.84
N LEU A 44 10.66 19.14 15.30
CA LEU A 44 12.00 19.70 15.37
C LEU A 44 12.10 21.04 14.62
N ALA A 45 11.45 21.17 13.45
CA ALA A 45 11.44 22.39 12.67
C ALA A 45 10.71 23.53 13.41
N ASP A 46 9.61 23.21 14.08
CA ASP A 46 8.85 24.15 14.90
C ASP A 46 9.66 24.59 16.14
N ASP A 47 10.39 23.69 16.78
CA ASP A 47 11.27 24.01 17.90
C ASP A 47 12.44 24.91 17.50
N ILE A 48 12.97 24.73 16.29
CA ILE A 48 13.97 25.63 15.71
C ILE A 48 13.36 27.01 15.43
N SER A 49 12.21 27.04 14.76
CA SER A 49 11.56 28.30 14.33
C SER A 49 11.06 29.13 15.51
N SER A 50 10.62 28.49 16.59
CA SER A 50 10.18 29.14 17.83
C SER A 50 11.33 29.57 18.75
N GLY A 51 12.59 29.31 18.38
CA GLY A 51 13.77 29.61 19.19
C GLY A 51 13.92 28.73 20.44
N ARG A 52 13.07 27.70 20.61
CA ARG A 52 13.22 26.69 21.68
C ARG A 52 14.51 25.88 21.52
N GLN A 53 14.98 25.71 20.28
CA GLN A 53 16.35 25.24 19.99
C GLN A 53 17.36 26.39 19.90
N LEU A 54 18.04 26.66 21.01
CA LEU A 54 19.10 27.69 21.14
C LEU A 54 20.38 27.43 20.31
N LYS A 55 20.55 26.25 19.69
CA LYS A 55 21.77 25.84 18.94
C LYS A 55 21.52 25.38 17.50
N SER A 56 20.46 25.88 16.87
CA SER A 56 20.20 25.59 15.46
C SER A 56 20.99 26.54 14.56
N THR A 57 21.73 25.99 13.61
CA THR A 57 22.40 26.78 12.57
C THR A 57 21.46 26.90 11.36
N PRO A 58 21.55 27.98 10.56
CA PRO A 58 20.76 28.14 9.34
C PRO A 58 20.82 26.92 8.40
N ASP A 59 21.97 26.24 8.38
CA ASP A 59 22.17 25.03 7.57
C ASP A 59 21.34 23.84 8.07
N LYS A 60 21.16 23.69 9.39
CA LYS A 60 20.31 22.62 9.96
C LYS A 60 18.85 22.83 9.61
N ALA A 61 18.35 24.06 9.66
CA ALA A 61 16.98 24.38 9.29
C ALA A 61 16.71 24.04 7.81
N LYS A 62 17.64 24.41 6.90
CA LYS A 62 17.55 24.07 5.48
C LYS A 62 17.62 22.57 5.22
N MET A 63 18.52 21.85 5.89
CA MET A 63 18.59 20.39 5.79
C MET A 63 17.27 19.75 6.21
N LEU A 64 16.69 20.20 7.32
CA LEU A 64 15.45 19.67 7.85
C LEU A 64 14.28 19.91 6.88
N GLU A 65 14.23 21.08 6.24
CA GLU A 65 13.25 21.38 5.20
C GLU A 65 13.37 20.43 4.00
N VAL A 66 14.59 20.15 3.54
CA VAL A 66 14.85 19.18 2.46
C VAL A 66 14.41 17.76 2.86
N GLU A 67 14.70 17.35 4.10
CA GLU A 67 14.27 16.04 4.61
C GLU A 67 12.75 15.92 4.70
N ILE A 68 12.05 16.96 5.18
CA ILE A 68 10.58 17.03 5.21
C ILE A 68 10.00 16.91 3.79
N GLN A 69 10.56 17.64 2.82
CA GLN A 69 10.15 17.51 1.42
C GLN A 69 10.38 16.09 0.87
N GLY A 70 11.51 15.46 1.22
CA GLY A 70 11.81 14.07 0.85
C GLY A 70 10.82 13.07 1.45
N LEU A 71 10.45 13.25 2.72
CA LEU A 71 9.43 12.44 3.39
C LEU A 71 8.06 12.61 2.75
N ASN A 72 7.64 13.84 2.44
CA ASN A 72 6.37 14.09 1.75
C ASN A 72 6.28 13.36 0.40
N ARG A 73 7.37 13.36 -0.39
CA ARG A 73 7.43 12.59 -1.64
C ARG A 73 7.33 11.08 -1.40
N SER A 74 7.98 10.59 -0.35
CA SER A 74 7.95 9.18 0.03
C SER A 74 6.57 8.73 0.49
N ILE A 75 5.87 9.57 1.25
CA ILE A 75 4.48 9.37 1.67
C ILE A 75 3.56 9.28 0.46
N ALA A 76 3.64 10.25 -0.47
CA ALA A 76 2.84 10.23 -1.68
C ALA A 76 3.09 8.97 -2.54
N ALA A 77 4.33 8.48 -2.58
CA ALA A 77 4.66 7.22 -3.26
C ALA A 77 4.05 6.00 -2.53
N ALA A 78 4.10 5.96 -1.20
CA ALA A 78 3.48 4.89 -0.40
C ALA A 78 1.96 4.86 -0.56
N GLU A 79 1.29 6.02 -0.53
CA GLU A 79 -0.16 6.15 -0.76
C GLU A 79 -0.58 5.63 -2.13
N ARG A 80 0.18 5.96 -3.19
CA ARG A 80 -0.04 5.40 -4.54
C ARG A 80 0.14 3.89 -4.56
N GLY A 81 1.15 3.37 -3.87
CA GLY A 81 1.38 1.93 -3.71
C GLY A 81 0.18 1.24 -3.06
N ILE A 82 -0.36 1.78 -1.97
CA ILE A 82 -1.56 1.27 -1.29
C ILE A 82 -2.74 1.17 -2.25
N ILE A 83 -3.01 2.23 -3.03
CA ILE A 83 -4.10 2.24 -4.03
C ILE A 83 -3.86 1.15 -5.08
N GLN A 84 -2.63 1.02 -5.57
CA GLN A 84 -2.27 0.02 -6.58
C GLN A 84 -2.46 -1.42 -6.06
N HIS A 85 -1.96 -1.71 -4.86
CA HIS A 85 -2.11 -3.04 -4.25
C HIS A 85 -3.57 -3.36 -3.97
N ARG A 86 -4.38 -2.36 -3.57
CA ARG A 86 -5.82 -2.53 -3.44
C ARG A 86 -6.48 -2.89 -4.78
N GLY A 87 -6.15 -2.19 -5.86
CA GLY A 87 -6.67 -2.51 -7.18
C GLY A 87 -6.28 -3.92 -7.66
N ARG A 88 -5.08 -4.41 -7.30
CA ARG A 88 -4.67 -5.80 -7.57
C ARG A 88 -5.51 -6.81 -6.78
N MET A 89 -5.85 -6.51 -5.53
CA MET A 89 -6.74 -7.35 -4.73
C MET A 89 -8.15 -7.39 -5.34
N ASP A 90 -8.73 -6.23 -5.69
CA ASP A 90 -10.07 -6.16 -6.28
C ASP A 90 -10.13 -6.92 -7.62
N ALA A 91 -9.07 -6.86 -8.44
CA ALA A 91 -8.97 -7.62 -9.68
C ALA A 91 -8.89 -9.14 -9.43
N ALA A 92 -8.13 -9.58 -8.42
CA ALA A 92 -8.04 -10.99 -8.06
C ALA A 92 -9.38 -11.52 -7.49
N GLU A 93 -10.08 -10.70 -6.71
CA GLU A 93 -11.42 -11.00 -6.21
C GLU A 93 -12.46 -11.11 -7.34
N ALA A 94 -12.41 -10.22 -8.33
CA ALA A 94 -13.27 -10.30 -9.51
C ALA A 94 -13.06 -11.61 -10.29
N ILE A 95 -11.81 -12.05 -10.47
CA ILE A 95 -11.48 -13.33 -11.11
C ILE A 95 -12.03 -14.50 -10.27
N PHE A 96 -11.87 -14.44 -8.94
CA PHE A 96 -12.40 -15.46 -8.04
C PHE A 96 -13.92 -15.60 -8.18
N ASN A 97 -14.66 -14.48 -8.10
CA ASN A 97 -16.11 -14.45 -8.22
C ASN A 97 -16.60 -14.96 -9.59
N GLN A 98 -15.89 -14.61 -10.67
CA GLN A 98 -16.21 -15.10 -12.01
C GLN A 98 -16.02 -16.62 -12.12
N LEU A 99 -14.94 -17.16 -11.57
CA LEU A 99 -14.65 -18.60 -11.62
C LEU A 99 -15.58 -19.42 -10.73
N GLU A 100 -15.97 -18.90 -9.55
CA GLU A 100 -16.99 -19.55 -8.71
C GLU A 100 -18.37 -19.54 -9.36
N GLY A 101 -18.77 -18.43 -9.99
CA GLY A 101 -20.04 -18.36 -10.73
C GLY A 101 -20.12 -19.37 -11.88
N LEU A 102 -19.00 -19.55 -12.61
CA LEU A 102 -18.90 -20.56 -13.67
C LEU A 102 -18.99 -21.99 -13.12
N LYS A 103 -18.40 -22.27 -11.96
CA LYS A 103 -18.50 -23.58 -11.30
C LYS A 103 -19.94 -23.91 -10.91
N ILE A 104 -20.74 -22.93 -10.48
CA ILE A 104 -22.16 -23.12 -10.13
C ILE A 104 -22.99 -23.43 -11.39
N LEU A 105 -22.77 -22.70 -12.48
CA LEU A 105 -23.43 -22.94 -13.78
C LEU A 105 -23.17 -24.35 -14.32
N ASP A 106 -21.92 -24.82 -14.27
CA ASP A 106 -21.54 -26.17 -14.70
C ASP A 106 -22.17 -27.29 -13.84
N THR A 107 -22.65 -26.97 -12.63
CA THR A 107 -23.28 -27.94 -11.72
C THR A 107 -24.80 -27.96 -11.75
N MET A 108 -25.45 -27.09 -12.54
CA MET A 108 -26.90 -27.15 -12.75
C MET A 108 -27.23 -28.22 -13.81
N PRO A 109 -27.95 -29.31 -13.46
CA PRO A 109 -28.41 -30.27 -14.45
C PRO A 109 -29.59 -29.67 -15.22
N GLY A 110 -29.35 -29.28 -16.48
CA GLY A 110 -30.39 -28.93 -17.44
C GLY A 110 -30.37 -27.46 -17.91
N MET A 111 -29.56 -27.20 -18.94
CA MET A 111 -29.94 -26.38 -20.08
C MET A 111 -29.59 -27.15 -21.36
#